data_AF-A0A933SZ67-F1
#
_entry.id   AF-A0A933SZ67-F1
#
_cell.length_a   1.000
_cell.length_b   1.000
_cell.length_c   1.000
_cell.angle_alpha   90.00
_cell.angle_beta   90.00
_cell.angle_gamma   90.00
#
_symmetry.space_group_name_H-M   'P 1'
#
loop_
_entity.id
_entity.type
_entity.pdbx_description
1 polymer ?
#
loop_
_entity_poly.entity_id
_entity_poly.type
_entity_poly.pdbx_seq_one_letter_code
_entity_poly.pdbx_strand_id
1 'polypeptide(L)'
;MNDRKKILISLFLVLIILPVYAEAAKGVLSDDAQMCMGCHSDKGLTKQLENKEILSLFINGNEFANSVHNPMGCTGCHMDISMENHPQVMTIKSKQEWALKASKSCTMCHADAQIKKKPIHSYLITKAKAPTCAECHGLHAIKRISDWKPQVNVNQYCLTCHKQELSISIKGIPMRLHIDESLLKGSVHNKHACSDCHSEFSKEQHPVKTLEDIRGHSIAVSDVCRRCHSDKFALVEGGIHFIMLKGGNLKAPVCTDCHGFHSVGPKETYKTLTGVPCKKCHENIFNAYKESVHGKAKIKGVEKAPICSSCHKAHDVKVTAMTEQMKGACLGCHKEAESLHKEWLWSAPFALPTLAKLHLDTIACAACHSPVAARGIYLRLYDKNTGKPFTDEQIKKLLGTEPDEFMKRMDSYGDGIDSSELWEIFKQLNKKGAEASVVFQGRMDVQKDIESHQLALKKEAVRECARCHSAESEFFKDVKVAIIKADGRPAFYSAKQEVLGSLFSVLSLNQFYALGGTRLKLLDILFILAVLGGLSVPVAHITARILTIPIRSLKKMGKGGKR
;
A
#
# COMPACT_ATOMS: atom_id res chain seq x y z
N MET A 1 6.74 -78.84 56.65
CA MET A 1 6.40 -77.69 55.77
C MET A 1 6.24 -78.24 54.36
N ASN A 2 4.99 -78.41 53.94
CA ASN A 2 4.57 -79.42 52.97
C ASN A 2 4.91 -79.04 51.52
N ASP A 3 5.40 -80.00 50.72
CA ASP A 3 5.92 -79.74 49.36
C ASP A 3 4.91 -79.08 48.41
N ARG A 4 3.60 -79.25 48.66
CA ARG A 4 2.53 -78.52 47.96
C ARG A 4 2.61 -76.99 48.13
N LYS A 5 3.05 -76.49 49.30
CA LYS A 5 3.20 -75.05 49.56
C LYS A 5 4.41 -74.48 48.82
N LYS A 6 5.49 -75.26 48.65
CA LYS A 6 6.66 -74.85 47.85
C LYS A 6 6.32 -74.79 46.35
N ILE A 7 5.54 -75.76 45.85
CA ILE A 7 5.10 -75.78 44.44
C ILE A 7 4.14 -74.61 44.13
N LEU A 8 3.19 -74.31 45.03
CA LEU A 8 2.29 -73.17 44.87
C LEU A 8 3.01 -71.82 44.97
N ILE A 9 4.01 -71.69 45.86
CA ILE A 9 4.82 -70.46 45.96
C ILE A 9 5.73 -70.30 44.74
N SER A 10 6.31 -71.38 44.19
CA SER A 10 7.09 -71.35 42.96
C SER A 10 6.24 -71.03 41.72
N LEU A 11 5.02 -71.57 41.61
CA LEU A 11 4.09 -71.22 40.52
C LEU A 11 3.60 -69.77 40.61
N PHE A 12 3.40 -69.24 41.82
CA PHE A 12 3.02 -67.85 42.05
C PHE A 12 4.19 -66.88 41.79
N LEU A 13 5.42 -67.27 42.12
CA LEU A 13 6.63 -66.51 41.76
C LEU A 13 6.86 -66.48 40.25
N VAL A 14 6.63 -67.59 39.54
CA VAL A 14 6.72 -67.62 38.06
C VAL A 14 5.63 -66.74 37.43
N LEU A 15 4.43 -66.66 38.00
CA LEU A 15 3.38 -65.73 37.54
C LEU A 15 3.66 -64.25 37.85
N ILE A 16 4.37 -63.94 38.95
CA ILE A 16 4.73 -62.57 39.34
C ILE A 16 5.96 -62.05 38.57
N ILE A 17 6.78 -62.93 37.97
CA ILE A 17 7.89 -62.54 37.10
C ILE A 17 7.41 -62.32 35.64
N LEU A 18 6.21 -62.78 35.28
CA LEU A 18 5.63 -62.63 33.94
C LEU A 18 5.05 -61.25 33.54
N PRO A 19 4.81 -60.23 34.41
CA PRO A 19 4.41 -58.92 33.94
C PRO A 19 5.61 -58.06 33.48
N VAL A 20 6.86 -58.52 33.63
CA VAL A 20 8.07 -57.80 33.16
C VAL A 20 8.38 -58.08 31.67
N TYR A 21 7.76 -59.09 31.06
CA TYR A 21 7.87 -59.37 29.62
C TYR A 21 6.71 -58.81 28.78
N ALA A 22 5.75 -58.14 29.42
CA ALA A 22 4.61 -57.51 28.74
C ALA A 22 4.89 -56.06 28.29
N GLU A 23 6.12 -55.56 28.49
CA GLU A 23 6.67 -54.46 27.70
C GLU A 23 7.28 -55.04 26.41
N ALA A 24 6.44 -55.72 25.61
CA ALA A 24 6.88 -56.33 24.37
C ALA A 24 7.49 -55.26 23.44
N ALA A 25 8.81 -55.35 23.27
CA ALA A 25 9.54 -55.03 22.04
C ALA A 25 9.16 -53.71 21.34
N LYS A 26 9.18 -52.57 22.04
CA LYS A 26 9.33 -51.29 21.32
C LYS A 26 10.76 -51.21 20.79
N GLY A 27 10.92 -51.19 19.46
CA GLY A 27 12.22 -51.02 18.81
C GLY A 27 12.90 -52.30 18.31
N VAL A 28 12.30 -53.49 18.47
CA VAL A 28 12.82 -54.73 17.86
C VAL A 28 11.99 -55.06 16.61
N LEU A 29 12.67 -55.29 15.49
CA LEU A 29 12.04 -55.66 14.20
C LEU A 29 11.45 -57.06 14.25
N SER A 30 10.32 -57.29 13.56
CA SER A 30 9.81 -58.65 13.33
C SER A 30 10.84 -59.51 12.59
N ASP A 31 10.76 -60.84 12.74
CA ASP A 31 11.69 -61.77 12.10
C ASP A 31 11.69 -61.61 10.57
N ASP A 32 10.52 -61.37 9.96
CA ASP A 32 10.44 -61.08 8.52
C ASP A 32 11.10 -59.75 8.16
N ALA A 33 10.91 -58.71 8.97
CA ALA A 33 11.48 -57.40 8.71
C ALA A 33 13.01 -57.45 8.81
N GLN A 34 13.57 -58.21 9.77
CA GLN A 34 15.02 -58.38 9.88
C GLN A 34 15.64 -58.95 8.59
N MET A 35 14.98 -59.91 7.94
CA MET A 35 15.45 -60.48 6.67
C MET A 35 15.45 -59.44 5.55
N CYS A 36 14.36 -58.69 5.37
CA CYS A 36 14.28 -57.65 4.35
C CYS A 36 15.31 -56.53 4.58
N MET A 37 15.51 -56.16 5.84
CA MET A 37 16.42 -55.09 6.24
C MET A 37 17.89 -55.44 5.99
N GLY A 38 18.25 -56.71 5.79
CA GLY A 38 19.60 -57.11 5.39
C GLY A 38 20.07 -56.46 4.08
N CYS A 39 19.15 -56.08 3.18
CA CYS A 39 19.45 -55.31 1.98
C CYS A 39 18.82 -53.91 2.01
N HIS A 40 17.60 -53.76 2.52
CA HIS A 40 16.87 -52.48 2.51
C HIS A 40 17.33 -51.47 3.56
N SER A 41 18.26 -51.81 4.45
CA SER A 41 18.91 -50.84 5.34
C SER A 41 20.01 -50.02 4.65
N ASP A 42 20.37 -50.31 3.40
CA ASP A 42 21.42 -49.57 2.69
C ASP A 42 20.87 -48.25 2.12
N LYS A 43 21.46 -47.13 2.54
CA LYS A 43 21.13 -45.77 2.06
C LYS A 43 21.43 -45.57 0.58
N GLY A 44 22.37 -46.36 0.02
CA GLY A 44 22.72 -46.34 -1.39
C GLY A 44 21.74 -47.10 -2.29
N LEU A 45 20.85 -47.91 -1.71
CA LEU A 45 19.95 -48.75 -2.48
C LEU A 45 18.88 -47.89 -3.19
N THR A 46 18.96 -47.88 -4.52
CA THR A 46 18.10 -47.07 -5.37
C THR A 46 17.69 -47.82 -6.64
N LYS A 47 16.59 -47.36 -7.25
CA LYS A 47 16.10 -47.83 -8.55
C LYS A 47 15.83 -46.64 -9.45
N GLN A 48 16.35 -46.67 -10.67
CA GLN A 48 15.96 -45.72 -11.70
C GLN A 48 14.61 -46.13 -12.29
N LEU A 49 13.69 -45.17 -12.34
CA LEU A 49 12.34 -45.32 -12.90
C LEU A 49 12.34 -45.05 -14.41
N GLU A 50 11.26 -45.41 -15.12
CA GLU A 50 11.19 -45.19 -16.59
C GLU A 50 11.35 -43.71 -16.97
N ASN A 51 10.79 -42.81 -16.18
CA ASN A 51 10.92 -41.36 -16.37
C ASN A 51 12.29 -40.81 -15.91
N LYS A 52 13.26 -41.68 -15.63
CA LYS A 52 14.62 -41.38 -15.15
C LYS A 52 14.69 -40.83 -13.71
N GLU A 53 13.58 -40.76 -12.98
CA GLU A 53 13.63 -40.45 -11.55
C GLU A 53 14.37 -41.55 -10.78
N ILE A 54 15.09 -41.18 -9.73
CA ILE A 54 15.73 -42.14 -8.83
C ILE A 54 14.85 -42.34 -7.60
N LEU A 55 14.30 -43.54 -7.44
CA LEU A 55 13.55 -43.96 -6.25
C LEU A 55 14.51 -44.61 -5.25
N SER A 56 14.54 -44.09 -4.02
CA SER A 56 15.25 -44.75 -2.93
C SER A 56 14.46 -45.96 -2.43
N LEU A 57 15.15 -47.08 -2.23
CA LEU A 57 14.60 -48.30 -1.65
C LEU A 57 15.05 -48.49 -0.18
N PHE A 58 15.74 -47.50 0.37
CA PHE A 58 16.20 -47.48 1.75
C PHE A 58 15.03 -47.39 2.73
N ILE A 59 15.10 -48.18 3.79
CA ILE A 59 14.20 -48.16 4.94
C ILE A 59 15.06 -47.97 6.19
N ASN A 60 14.64 -47.07 7.09
CA ASN A 60 15.26 -46.92 8.39
C ASN A 60 14.63 -47.92 9.38
N GLY A 61 15.40 -48.96 9.75
CA GLY A 61 14.91 -50.05 10.61
C GLY A 61 14.45 -49.56 11.98
N ASN A 62 15.16 -48.56 12.55
CA ASN A 62 14.78 -47.99 13.84
C ASN A 62 13.47 -47.22 13.76
N GLU A 63 13.20 -46.53 12.65
CA GLU A 63 11.94 -45.82 12.45
C GLU A 63 10.78 -46.79 12.20
N PHE A 64 11.01 -47.85 11.41
CA PHE A 64 10.00 -48.88 11.17
C PHE A 64 9.66 -49.66 12.45
N ALA A 65 10.66 -50.01 13.26
CA ALA A 65 10.47 -50.71 14.53
C ALA A 65 9.63 -49.92 15.55
N ASN A 66 9.59 -48.59 15.39
CA ASN A 66 8.77 -47.68 16.18
C ASN A 66 7.44 -47.30 15.51
N SER A 67 7.13 -47.89 14.36
CA SER A 67 5.87 -47.67 13.65
C SER A 67 4.73 -48.49 14.25
N VAL A 68 3.50 -48.06 14.01
CA VAL A 68 2.30 -48.81 14.40
C VAL A 68 2.14 -50.14 13.65
N HIS A 69 2.86 -50.30 12.55
CA HIS A 69 2.82 -51.48 11.68
C HIS A 69 4.00 -52.43 11.89
N ASN A 70 4.94 -52.16 12.82
CA ASN A 70 6.04 -53.09 13.11
C ASN A 70 5.56 -54.53 13.40
N PRO A 71 4.48 -54.76 14.17
CA PRO A 71 4.00 -56.12 14.43
C PRO A 71 3.48 -56.87 13.20
N MET A 72 3.14 -56.14 12.12
CA MET A 72 2.63 -56.71 10.87
C MET A 72 3.75 -57.20 9.95
N GLY A 73 4.98 -56.73 10.15
CA GLY A 73 6.09 -57.05 9.26
C GLY A 73 6.02 -56.36 7.90
N CYS A 74 7.02 -56.60 7.07
CA CYS A 74 7.09 -56.12 5.69
C CYS A 74 6.04 -56.81 4.82
N THR A 75 5.93 -58.13 4.93
CA THR A 75 5.04 -58.96 4.10
C THR A 75 3.55 -58.72 4.37
N GLY A 76 3.18 -58.26 5.56
CA GLY A 76 1.79 -57.92 5.86
C GLY A 76 1.27 -56.68 5.11
N CYS A 77 2.15 -55.80 4.63
CA CYS A 77 1.80 -54.70 3.72
C CYS A 77 2.18 -55.03 2.26
N HIS A 78 3.35 -55.65 2.07
CA HIS A 78 3.84 -56.14 0.79
C HIS A 78 3.40 -57.58 0.53
N MET A 79 2.08 -57.80 0.47
CA MET A 79 1.48 -59.13 0.38
C MET A 79 1.88 -59.93 -0.87
N ASP A 80 2.30 -59.24 -1.93
CA ASP A 80 2.74 -59.86 -3.18
C ASP A 80 4.25 -60.25 -3.17
N ILE A 81 4.96 -59.98 -2.07
CA ILE A 81 6.42 -60.14 -1.95
C ILE A 81 6.74 -61.20 -0.88
N SER A 82 7.66 -62.10 -1.22
CA SER A 82 8.20 -63.15 -0.35
C SER A 82 9.69 -63.36 -0.64
N MET A 83 10.40 -64.10 0.20
CA MET A 83 11.83 -64.40 -0.02
C MET A 83 12.05 -65.28 -1.25
N GLU A 84 11.05 -66.08 -1.64
CA GLU A 84 11.11 -66.96 -2.81
C GLU A 84 10.89 -66.21 -4.12
N ASN A 85 10.17 -65.08 -4.08
CA ASN A 85 9.76 -64.35 -5.27
C ASN A 85 10.45 -62.99 -5.43
N HIS A 86 11.29 -62.55 -4.50
CA HIS A 86 11.97 -61.25 -4.50
C HIS A 86 13.50 -61.42 -4.63
N PRO A 87 14.19 -60.62 -5.46
CA PRO A 87 13.72 -59.42 -6.18
C PRO A 87 12.96 -59.69 -7.49
N GLN A 88 11.88 -58.94 -7.72
CA GLN A 88 11.14 -58.94 -8.99
C GLN A 88 11.50 -57.72 -9.86
N VAL A 89 11.59 -57.94 -11.17
CA VAL A 89 11.70 -56.83 -12.14
C VAL A 89 10.34 -56.14 -12.25
N MET A 90 10.13 -55.13 -11.43
CA MET A 90 8.98 -54.25 -11.54
C MET A 90 9.31 -53.01 -12.37
N THR A 91 8.46 -52.73 -13.34
CA THR A 91 8.46 -51.48 -14.11
C THR A 91 7.61 -50.45 -13.39
N ILE A 92 8.20 -49.31 -13.05
CA ILE A 92 7.53 -48.20 -12.36
C ILE A 92 7.77 -46.94 -13.20
N LYS A 93 6.69 -46.31 -13.64
CA LYS A 93 6.79 -45.17 -14.56
C LYS A 93 7.28 -43.90 -13.87
N SER A 94 6.80 -43.65 -12.66
CA SER A 94 7.13 -42.45 -11.87
C SER A 94 6.94 -42.67 -10.37
N LYS A 95 7.54 -41.80 -9.54
CA LYS A 95 7.34 -41.79 -8.08
C LYS A 95 5.89 -41.55 -7.69
N GLN A 96 5.19 -40.69 -8.42
CA GLN A 96 3.79 -40.35 -8.14
C GLN A 96 2.88 -41.55 -8.35
N GLU A 97 3.04 -42.28 -9.45
CA GLU A 97 2.28 -43.51 -9.71
C GLU A 97 2.55 -44.56 -8.64
N TRP A 98 3.81 -44.73 -8.24
CA TRP A 98 4.19 -45.63 -7.16
C TRP A 98 3.53 -45.25 -5.83
N ALA A 99 3.59 -43.97 -5.45
CA ALA A 99 2.96 -43.47 -4.22
C ALA A 99 1.44 -43.67 -4.22
N LEU A 100 0.78 -43.49 -5.38
CA LEU A 100 -0.65 -43.76 -5.54
C LEU A 100 -0.96 -45.25 -5.39
N LYS A 101 -0.17 -46.13 -6.01
CA LYS A 101 -0.31 -47.59 -5.87
C LYS A 101 -0.11 -48.03 -4.43
N ALA A 102 0.97 -47.60 -3.78
CA ALA A 102 1.28 -47.93 -2.39
C ALA A 102 0.20 -47.42 -1.43
N SER A 103 -0.34 -46.21 -1.66
CA SER A 103 -1.41 -45.65 -0.81
C SER A 103 -2.73 -46.42 -0.93
N LYS A 104 -2.99 -47.13 -2.03
CA LYS A 104 -4.17 -48.01 -2.14
C LYS A 104 -4.07 -49.22 -1.22
N SER A 105 -2.87 -49.70 -0.89
CA SER A 105 -2.72 -50.82 0.05
C SER A 105 -3.24 -50.46 1.45
N CYS A 106 -3.15 -49.19 1.84
CA CYS A 106 -3.68 -48.70 3.11
C CYS A 106 -5.18 -48.95 3.24
N THR A 107 -5.96 -48.84 2.14
CA THR A 107 -7.42 -48.94 2.19
C THR A 107 -7.94 -50.37 2.33
N MET A 108 -7.07 -51.38 2.15
CA MET A 108 -7.41 -52.78 2.39
C MET A 108 -7.72 -53.03 3.87
N CYS A 109 -6.97 -52.39 4.77
CA CYS A 109 -7.19 -52.46 6.21
C CYS A 109 -7.87 -51.20 6.75
N HIS A 110 -7.66 -50.05 6.12
CA HIS A 110 -8.25 -48.78 6.54
C HIS A 110 -9.45 -48.35 5.69
N ALA A 111 -10.66 -48.73 6.10
CA ALA A 111 -11.86 -48.41 5.34
C ALA A 111 -12.13 -46.90 5.17
N ASP A 112 -12.65 -46.49 4.03
CA ASP A 112 -13.01 -45.10 3.74
C ASP A 112 -13.95 -44.48 4.78
N ALA A 113 -14.93 -45.26 5.25
CA ALA A 113 -15.93 -44.81 6.22
C ALA A 113 -15.31 -44.38 7.55
N GLN A 114 -14.25 -45.06 8.02
CA GLN A 114 -13.56 -44.66 9.25
C GLN A 114 -12.65 -43.44 9.05
N ILE A 115 -11.99 -43.33 7.89
CA ILE A 115 -11.08 -42.22 7.58
C ILE A 115 -11.89 -40.93 7.41
N LYS A 116 -13.02 -40.99 6.71
CA LYS A 116 -13.91 -39.84 6.44
C LYS A 116 -14.65 -39.32 7.67
N LYS A 117 -14.59 -40.01 8.83
CA LYS A 117 -15.13 -39.47 10.11
C LYS A 117 -14.49 -38.15 10.51
N LYS A 118 -13.27 -37.87 10.04
CA LYS A 118 -12.61 -36.57 10.25
C LYS A 118 -12.95 -35.62 9.09
N PRO A 119 -13.51 -34.42 9.34
CA PRO A 119 -13.95 -33.50 8.30
C PRO A 119 -12.89 -33.18 7.23
N ILE A 120 -11.63 -32.99 7.65
CA ILE A 120 -10.53 -32.67 6.73
C ILE A 120 -10.20 -33.85 5.80
N HIS A 121 -10.20 -35.09 6.32
CA HIS A 121 -10.01 -36.28 5.48
C HIS A 121 -11.18 -36.47 4.52
N SER A 122 -12.42 -36.27 4.98
CA SER A 122 -13.60 -36.30 4.11
C SER A 122 -13.50 -35.28 2.99
N TYR A 123 -13.04 -34.06 3.29
CA TYR A 123 -12.85 -33.03 2.29
C TYR A 123 -11.76 -33.41 1.28
N LEU A 124 -10.57 -33.82 1.75
CA LEU A 124 -9.42 -34.10 0.89
C LEU A 124 -9.64 -35.30 -0.04
N ILE A 125 -10.13 -36.43 0.47
CA ILE A 125 -10.25 -37.68 -0.29
C ILE A 125 -11.21 -37.55 -1.49
N THR A 126 -12.11 -36.57 -1.48
CA THR A 126 -13.06 -36.31 -2.58
C THR A 126 -12.48 -35.44 -3.70
N LYS A 127 -11.24 -34.96 -3.59
CA LYS A 127 -10.62 -34.07 -4.57
C LYS A 127 -9.76 -34.84 -5.58
N ALA A 128 -9.90 -34.49 -6.86
CA ALA A 128 -9.19 -35.12 -7.97
C ALA A 128 -7.65 -35.02 -7.90
N LYS A 129 -7.11 -34.10 -7.09
CA LYS A 129 -5.66 -33.92 -6.84
C LYS A 129 -5.32 -33.95 -5.35
N ALA A 130 -6.03 -34.80 -4.59
CA ALA A 130 -5.74 -34.97 -3.17
C ALA A 130 -4.31 -35.50 -2.97
N PRO A 131 -3.60 -35.07 -1.91
CA PRO A 131 -2.38 -35.75 -1.49
C PRO A 131 -2.66 -37.23 -1.23
N THR A 132 -1.72 -38.08 -1.58
CA THR A 132 -1.75 -39.51 -1.25
C THR A 132 -1.57 -39.71 0.26
N CYS A 133 -1.96 -40.89 0.76
CA CYS A 133 -1.80 -41.23 2.18
C CYS A 133 -0.33 -41.10 2.60
N ALA A 134 0.57 -41.58 1.74
CA ALA A 134 2.01 -41.57 1.92
C ALA A 134 2.62 -40.16 2.00
N GLU A 135 2.06 -39.17 1.30
CA GLU A 135 2.59 -37.79 1.30
C GLU A 135 2.39 -37.07 2.63
N CYS A 136 1.41 -37.51 3.44
CA CYS A 136 1.14 -36.93 4.76
C CYS A 136 1.58 -37.86 5.91
N HIS A 137 1.34 -39.17 5.81
CA HIS A 137 1.61 -40.13 6.89
C HIS A 137 2.98 -40.83 6.76
N GLY A 138 3.62 -40.74 5.60
CA GLY A 138 4.77 -41.60 5.26
C GLY A 138 4.34 -43.02 4.89
N LEU A 139 5.33 -43.88 4.61
CA LEU A 139 5.10 -45.28 4.21
C LEU A 139 5.51 -46.28 5.31
N HIS A 140 6.75 -46.19 5.80
CA HIS A 140 7.33 -47.20 6.70
C HIS A 140 7.44 -46.74 8.17
N ALA A 141 7.26 -45.45 8.46
CA ALA A 141 7.43 -44.88 9.81
C ALA A 141 6.12 -44.29 10.37
N ILE A 142 4.98 -44.91 10.05
CA ILE A 142 3.66 -44.39 10.40
C ILE A 142 3.44 -44.47 11.93
N LYS A 143 3.08 -43.34 12.54
CA LYS A 143 2.80 -43.21 13.98
C LYS A 143 1.33 -42.91 14.24
N ARG A 144 0.83 -43.19 15.46
CA ARG A 144 -0.50 -42.72 15.87
C ARG A 144 -0.49 -41.20 15.96
N ILE A 145 -1.57 -40.57 15.51
CA ILE A 145 -1.72 -39.10 15.60
C ILE A 145 -1.68 -38.63 17.06
N SER A 146 -2.20 -39.43 18.00
CA SER A 146 -2.12 -39.14 19.45
C SER A 146 -0.70 -38.99 19.96
N ASP A 147 0.25 -39.73 19.38
CA ASP A 147 1.62 -39.83 19.87
C ASP A 147 2.52 -38.81 19.16
N TRP A 148 2.23 -38.54 17.88
CA TRP A 148 2.97 -37.59 17.06
C TRP A 148 2.57 -36.12 17.33
N LYS A 149 1.27 -35.83 17.45
CA LYS A 149 0.74 -34.46 17.57
C LYS A 149 1.30 -33.65 18.75
N PRO A 150 1.58 -34.23 19.94
CA PRO A 150 2.22 -33.52 21.04
C PRO A 150 3.68 -33.14 20.77
N GLN A 151 4.38 -33.90 19.92
CA GLN A 151 5.81 -33.73 19.63
C GLN A 151 6.10 -32.59 18.64
N VAL A 152 5.08 -32.12 17.92
CA VAL A 152 5.20 -31.05 16.92
C VAL A 152 4.61 -29.74 17.42
N ASN A 153 5.27 -28.63 17.06
CA ASN A 153 4.72 -27.29 17.28
C ASN A 153 3.58 -26.99 16.29
N VAL A 154 2.87 -25.88 16.50
CA VAL A 154 1.72 -25.49 15.67
C VAL A 154 2.12 -25.33 14.20
N ASN A 155 3.26 -24.68 13.91
CA ASN A 155 3.69 -24.43 12.53
C ASN A 155 4.03 -25.73 11.81
N GLN A 156 4.78 -26.62 12.46
CA GLN A 156 5.09 -27.95 11.94
C GLN A 156 3.83 -28.77 11.67
N TYR A 157 2.85 -28.70 12.58
CA TYR A 157 1.56 -29.36 12.40
C TYR A 157 0.82 -28.83 11.16
N CYS A 158 0.64 -27.50 11.05
CA CYS A 158 -0.05 -26.89 9.92
C CYS A 158 0.65 -27.16 8.58
N LEU A 159 1.98 -27.01 8.54
CA LEU A 159 2.79 -27.23 7.34
C LEU A 159 2.87 -28.70 6.91
N THR A 160 2.45 -29.65 7.75
CA THR A 160 2.33 -31.06 7.32
C THR A 160 1.41 -31.18 6.11
N CYS A 161 0.30 -30.44 6.10
CA CYS A 161 -0.64 -30.41 4.98
C CYS A 161 -0.46 -29.17 4.10
N HIS A 162 -0.29 -27.98 4.69
CA HIS A 162 -0.30 -26.72 3.93
C HIS A 162 0.95 -26.48 3.08
N LYS A 163 2.02 -27.28 3.22
CA LYS A 163 3.13 -27.28 2.24
C LYS A 163 2.80 -27.98 0.93
N GLN A 164 1.71 -28.77 0.89
CA GLN A 164 1.30 -29.50 -0.30
C GLN A 164 0.52 -28.58 -1.25
N GLU A 165 0.34 -29.00 -2.51
CA GLU A 165 -0.45 -28.29 -3.51
C GLU A 165 -1.95 -28.42 -3.24
N LEU A 166 -2.43 -27.74 -2.19
CA LEU A 166 -3.81 -27.73 -1.76
C LEU A 166 -4.57 -26.53 -2.35
N SER A 167 -5.85 -26.74 -2.67
CA SER A 167 -6.75 -25.67 -3.09
C SER A 167 -8.19 -25.92 -2.64
N ILE A 168 -8.92 -24.81 -2.45
CA ILE A 168 -10.37 -24.78 -2.27
C ILE A 168 -11.00 -24.08 -3.46
N SER A 169 -12.27 -24.35 -3.74
CA SER A 169 -13.03 -23.61 -4.75
C SER A 169 -13.99 -22.65 -4.06
N ILE A 170 -13.95 -21.38 -4.45
CA ILE A 170 -14.84 -20.33 -3.99
C ILE A 170 -15.65 -19.87 -5.20
N LYS A 171 -16.95 -20.23 -5.26
CA LYS A 171 -17.83 -19.97 -6.41
C LYS A 171 -17.20 -20.41 -7.76
N GLY A 172 -16.52 -21.56 -7.79
CA GLY A 172 -15.86 -22.08 -8.99
C GLY A 172 -14.44 -21.55 -9.22
N ILE A 173 -14.00 -20.52 -8.49
CA ILE A 173 -12.63 -19.97 -8.60
C ILE A 173 -11.70 -20.72 -7.65
N PRO A 174 -10.61 -21.33 -8.13
CA PRO A 174 -9.64 -22.00 -7.27
C PRO A 174 -8.84 -20.98 -6.44
N MET A 175 -8.82 -21.15 -5.13
CA MET A 175 -7.93 -20.47 -4.20
C MET A 175 -6.90 -21.48 -3.67
N ARG A 176 -5.61 -21.19 -3.85
CA ARG A 176 -4.53 -22.03 -3.33
C ARG A 176 -4.40 -21.85 -1.81
N LEU A 177 -4.26 -22.97 -1.11
CA LEU A 177 -3.96 -23.05 0.32
C LEU A 177 -2.51 -23.44 0.60
N HIS A 178 -1.73 -23.67 -0.47
CA HIS A 178 -0.31 -23.95 -0.41
C HIS A 178 0.46 -22.78 0.23
N ILE A 179 1.37 -23.11 1.12
CA ILE A 179 2.29 -22.19 1.78
C ILE A 179 3.71 -22.52 1.33
N ASP A 180 4.32 -21.56 0.63
CA ASP A 180 5.72 -21.63 0.28
C ASP A 180 6.57 -21.30 1.52
N GLU A 181 7.22 -22.32 2.07
CA GLU A 181 8.06 -22.19 3.26
C GLU A 181 9.26 -21.26 3.03
N SER A 182 9.76 -21.13 1.80
CA SER A 182 10.87 -20.22 1.48
C SER A 182 10.44 -18.76 1.59
N LEU A 183 9.25 -18.44 1.07
CA LEU A 183 8.65 -17.11 1.19
C LEU A 183 8.27 -16.79 2.64
N LEU A 184 7.70 -17.77 3.35
CA LEU A 184 7.36 -17.62 4.77
C LEU A 184 8.60 -17.36 5.62
N LYS A 185 9.70 -18.09 5.39
CA LYS A 185 10.99 -17.86 6.08
C LYS A 185 11.55 -16.47 5.83
N GLY A 186 11.33 -15.89 4.65
CA GLY A 186 11.71 -14.51 4.33
C GLY A 186 10.82 -13.44 4.96
N SER A 187 9.67 -13.80 5.53
CA SER A 187 8.77 -12.84 6.16
C SER A 187 9.30 -12.35 7.51
N VAL A 188 8.98 -11.10 7.84
CA VAL A 188 9.24 -10.55 9.18
C VAL A 188 8.43 -11.25 10.29
N HIS A 189 7.38 -11.99 9.93
CA HIS A 189 6.54 -12.74 10.86
C HIS A 189 6.92 -14.23 10.96
N ASN A 190 8.08 -14.65 10.41
CA ASN A 190 8.50 -16.04 10.36
C ASN A 190 8.66 -16.77 11.71
N LYS A 191 8.68 -16.02 12.83
CA LYS A 191 8.76 -16.56 14.19
C LYS A 191 7.41 -16.71 14.88
N HIS A 192 6.34 -16.18 14.30
CA HIS A 192 5.00 -16.32 14.87
C HIS A 192 4.44 -17.71 14.63
N ALA A 193 3.61 -18.19 15.57
CA ALA A 193 2.81 -19.37 15.33
C ALA A 193 1.71 -19.06 14.31
N CYS A 194 1.31 -20.02 13.49
CA CYS A 194 0.19 -19.85 12.56
C CYS A 194 -1.07 -19.35 13.28
N SER A 195 -1.31 -19.87 14.50
CA SER A 195 -2.43 -19.51 15.37
C SER A 195 -2.39 -18.06 15.88
N ASP A 196 -1.24 -17.38 15.85
CA ASP A 196 -1.15 -15.98 16.28
C ASP A 196 -1.97 -15.08 15.33
N CYS A 197 -1.90 -15.38 14.03
CA CYS A 197 -2.69 -14.73 12.99
C CYS A 197 -4.04 -15.44 12.75
N HIS A 198 -4.00 -16.77 12.62
CA HIS A 198 -5.16 -17.62 12.40
C HIS A 198 -5.78 -18.07 13.74
N SER A 199 -6.27 -17.12 14.53
CA SER A 199 -6.73 -17.37 15.92
C SER A 199 -7.86 -18.39 16.08
N GLU A 200 -8.57 -18.71 15.00
CA GLU A 200 -9.64 -19.71 14.97
C GLU A 200 -9.14 -21.14 14.62
N PHE A 201 -7.84 -21.28 14.38
CA PHE A 201 -7.19 -22.52 13.98
C PHE A 201 -6.12 -22.90 15.01
N SER A 202 -6.10 -24.17 15.38
CA SER A 202 -5.12 -24.75 16.31
C SER A 202 -4.82 -26.20 15.92
N LYS A 203 -4.00 -26.90 16.71
CA LYS A 203 -3.78 -28.33 16.49
C LYS A 203 -5.06 -29.13 16.77
N GLU A 204 -5.98 -28.60 17.57
CA GLU A 204 -7.22 -29.25 18.03
C GLU A 204 -8.43 -28.84 17.18
N GLN A 205 -8.41 -27.61 16.66
CA GLN A 205 -9.54 -26.99 15.99
C GLN A 205 -9.15 -26.56 14.58
N HIS A 206 -9.86 -27.09 13.60
CA HIS A 206 -9.67 -26.72 12.19
C HIS A 206 -11.04 -26.61 11.49
N PRO A 207 -11.77 -25.49 11.70
CA PRO A 207 -13.12 -25.33 11.18
C PRO A 207 -13.11 -25.26 9.64
N VAL A 208 -14.13 -25.85 9.03
CA VAL A 208 -14.36 -25.69 7.58
C VAL A 208 -15.15 -24.40 7.39
N LYS A 209 -14.53 -23.40 6.75
CA LYS A 209 -15.17 -22.13 6.45
C LYS A 209 -15.60 -22.04 5.00
N THR A 210 -16.78 -21.47 4.78
CA THR A 210 -17.23 -21.04 3.46
C THR A 210 -16.89 -19.56 3.29
N LEU A 211 -16.15 -19.23 2.25
CA LEU A 211 -15.83 -17.85 1.88
C LEU A 211 -16.77 -17.41 0.75
N GLU A 212 -17.28 -16.19 0.81
CA GLU A 212 -18.19 -15.67 -0.21
C GLU A 212 -17.45 -15.29 -1.50
N ASP A 213 -16.28 -14.66 -1.37
CA ASP A 213 -15.37 -14.34 -2.46
C ASP A 213 -13.94 -14.06 -1.95
N ILE A 214 -12.98 -14.06 -2.88
CA ILE A 214 -11.55 -13.88 -2.59
C ILE A 214 -11.25 -12.46 -2.08
N ARG A 215 -11.97 -11.46 -2.60
CA ARG A 215 -11.71 -10.06 -2.26
C ARG A 215 -12.16 -9.73 -0.85
N GLY A 216 -13.36 -10.16 -0.46
CA GLY A 216 -13.88 -10.07 0.89
C GLY A 216 -12.95 -10.75 1.90
N HIS A 217 -12.38 -11.91 1.54
CA HIS A 217 -11.35 -12.54 2.37
C HIS A 217 -10.11 -11.66 2.56
N SER A 218 -9.57 -11.07 1.48
CA SER A 218 -8.43 -10.16 1.56
C SER A 218 -8.70 -8.94 2.46
N ILE A 219 -9.89 -8.36 2.35
CA ILE A 219 -10.34 -7.24 3.20
C ILE A 219 -10.40 -7.67 4.67
N ALA A 220 -11.07 -8.80 4.96
CA ALA A 220 -11.20 -9.32 6.31
C ALA A 220 -9.85 -9.64 6.98
N VAL A 221 -8.84 -10.07 6.21
CA VAL A 221 -7.49 -10.30 6.74
C VAL A 221 -6.84 -9.01 7.28
N SER A 222 -7.27 -7.84 6.83
CA SER A 222 -6.73 -6.56 7.33
C SER A 222 -7.00 -6.35 8.83
N ASP A 223 -8.10 -6.90 9.35
CA ASP A 223 -8.40 -6.84 10.79
C ASP A 223 -7.43 -7.70 11.61
N VAL A 224 -6.89 -8.77 11.04
CA VAL A 224 -5.84 -9.57 11.68
C VAL A 224 -4.60 -8.71 11.92
N CYS A 225 -4.20 -7.91 10.91
CA CYS A 225 -3.08 -6.99 11.03
C CYS A 225 -3.34 -5.90 12.09
N ARG A 226 -4.57 -5.37 12.14
CA ARG A 226 -4.99 -4.32 13.09
C ARG A 226 -4.79 -4.71 14.55
N ARG A 227 -4.95 -5.99 14.91
CA ARG A 227 -4.78 -6.47 16.29
C ARG A 227 -3.38 -6.17 16.87
N CYS A 228 -2.35 -6.15 16.03
CA CYS A 228 -0.98 -5.84 16.44
C CYS A 228 -0.47 -4.48 15.91
N HIS A 229 -0.98 -4.00 14.77
CA HIS A 229 -0.54 -2.76 14.11
C HIS A 229 -1.62 -1.67 14.14
N SER A 230 -2.22 -1.45 15.30
CA SER A 230 -3.30 -0.47 15.48
C SER A 230 -2.88 0.97 15.14
N ASP A 231 -1.63 1.33 15.43
CA ASP A 231 -1.05 2.64 15.12
C ASP A 231 -0.94 2.88 13.60
N LYS A 232 -0.53 1.86 12.85
CA LYS A 232 -0.44 1.94 11.38
C LYS A 232 -1.82 1.87 10.75
N PHE A 233 -2.72 1.07 11.32
CA PHE A 233 -4.10 1.00 10.87
C PHE A 233 -4.79 2.37 11.00
N ALA A 234 -4.60 3.07 12.11
CA ALA A 234 -5.16 4.42 12.32
C ALA A 234 -4.70 5.44 11.25
N LEU A 235 -3.46 5.32 10.75
CA LEU A 235 -3.01 6.14 9.62
C LEU A 235 -3.72 5.76 8.32
N VAL A 236 -3.85 4.46 8.05
CA VAL A 236 -4.49 3.96 6.83
C VAL A 236 -5.96 4.35 6.80
N GLU A 237 -6.65 4.33 7.94
CA GLU A 237 -8.05 4.73 8.05
C GLU A 237 -8.31 6.17 7.60
N GLY A 238 -7.34 7.07 7.83
CA GLY A 238 -7.38 8.46 7.36
C GLY A 238 -6.94 8.68 5.92
N GLY A 239 -6.51 7.62 5.22
CA GLY A 239 -6.02 7.68 3.85
C GLY A 239 -7.11 7.48 2.79
N ILE A 240 -6.86 7.97 1.58
CA ILE A 240 -7.80 7.92 0.46
C ILE A 240 -8.19 6.48 0.08
N HIS A 241 -7.26 5.53 0.15
CA HIS A 241 -7.56 4.13 -0.18
C HIS A 241 -8.63 3.54 0.76
N PHE A 242 -8.55 3.82 2.06
CA PHE A 242 -9.53 3.31 3.01
C PHE A 242 -10.86 4.05 2.91
N ILE A 243 -10.84 5.36 2.67
CA ILE A 243 -12.06 6.14 2.41
C ILE A 243 -12.79 5.59 1.19
N MET A 244 -12.07 5.30 0.09
CA MET A 244 -12.65 4.67 -1.10
C MET A 244 -13.19 3.27 -0.83
N LEU A 245 -12.48 2.47 -0.04
CA LEU A 245 -12.94 1.14 0.35
C LEU A 245 -14.26 1.21 1.14
N LYS A 246 -14.35 2.09 2.15
CA LYS A 246 -15.58 2.33 2.92
C LYS A 246 -16.70 2.90 2.06
N GLY A 247 -16.38 3.69 1.03
CA GLY A 247 -17.31 4.18 0.03
C GLY A 247 -17.81 3.11 -0.96
N GLY A 248 -17.47 1.83 -0.76
CA GLY A 248 -17.94 0.71 -1.58
C GLY A 248 -17.02 0.34 -2.74
N ASN A 249 -15.90 1.04 -2.93
CA ASN A 249 -14.93 0.67 -3.95
C ASN A 249 -14.05 -0.49 -3.47
N LEU A 250 -14.52 -1.72 -3.69
CA LEU A 250 -13.81 -2.93 -3.30
C LEU A 250 -12.46 -3.12 -4.02
N LYS A 251 -12.13 -2.34 -5.06
CA LYS A 251 -10.82 -2.39 -5.72
C LYS A 251 -9.75 -1.57 -5.00
N ALA A 252 -10.13 -0.72 -4.04
CA ALA A 252 -9.16 0.07 -3.27
C ALA A 252 -8.25 -0.85 -2.44
N PRO A 253 -6.92 -0.65 -2.44
CA PRO A 253 -5.99 -1.61 -1.87
C PRO A 253 -6.06 -1.66 -0.33
N VAL A 254 -5.85 -2.86 0.21
CA VAL A 254 -5.70 -3.15 1.65
C VAL A 254 -4.30 -3.66 1.97
N CYS A 255 -4.04 -3.99 3.24
CA CYS A 255 -2.71 -4.36 3.73
C CYS A 255 -2.05 -5.47 2.88
N THR A 256 -2.81 -6.52 2.56
CA THR A 256 -2.38 -7.71 1.82
C THR A 256 -2.08 -7.43 0.33
N ASP A 257 -2.66 -6.39 -0.27
CA ASP A 257 -2.39 -6.04 -1.68
C ASP A 257 -0.97 -5.48 -1.85
N CYS A 258 -0.47 -4.80 -0.82
CA CYS A 258 0.87 -4.24 -0.78
C CYS A 258 1.90 -5.16 -0.11
N HIS A 259 1.54 -5.78 1.02
CA HIS A 259 2.46 -6.58 1.84
C HIS A 259 2.42 -8.09 1.55
N GLY A 260 1.34 -8.59 0.94
CA GLY A 260 1.08 -10.03 0.85
C GLY A 260 0.50 -10.61 2.15
N PHE A 261 0.18 -11.91 2.13
CA PHE A 261 -0.41 -12.62 3.28
C PHE A 261 0.68 -13.23 4.17
N HIS A 262 1.49 -14.13 3.62
CA HIS A 262 2.55 -14.87 4.32
C HIS A 262 3.97 -14.44 3.93
N SER A 263 4.09 -13.38 3.13
CA SER A 263 5.34 -12.91 2.54
C SER A 263 5.62 -11.45 2.90
N VAL A 264 5.14 -11.01 4.07
CA VAL A 264 5.33 -9.62 4.54
C VAL A 264 6.82 -9.39 4.72
N GLY A 265 7.40 -8.56 3.85
CA GLY A 265 8.83 -8.28 3.84
C GLY A 265 9.23 -7.18 4.82
N PRO A 266 10.53 -7.02 5.13
CA PRO A 266 11.03 -5.91 5.91
C PRO A 266 10.88 -4.58 5.16
N LYS A 267 10.91 -3.47 5.90
CA LYS A 267 10.78 -2.11 5.35
C LYS A 267 11.76 -1.84 4.21
N GLU A 268 12.98 -2.35 4.31
CA GLU A 268 14.04 -2.14 3.32
C GLU A 268 13.69 -2.73 1.95
N THR A 269 12.97 -3.86 1.91
CA THR A 269 12.47 -4.45 0.65
C THR A 269 11.60 -3.47 -0.11
N TYR A 270 10.78 -2.67 0.57
CA TYR A 270 9.89 -1.71 -0.08
C TYR A 270 10.56 -0.36 -0.39
N LYS A 271 11.67 -0.02 0.26
CA LYS A 271 12.42 1.22 0.03
C LYS A 271 13.32 1.16 -1.20
N THR A 272 13.83 -0.02 -1.53
CA THR A 272 14.72 -0.24 -2.69
C THR A 272 13.93 -0.43 -3.98
N LEU A 273 12.70 -0.93 -3.88
CA LEU A 273 11.77 -1.08 -4.99
C LEU A 273 11.13 0.27 -5.33
N THR A 274 11.15 0.66 -6.61
CA THR A 274 10.71 1.96 -7.14
C THR A 274 9.20 2.23 -7.05
N GLY A 275 8.46 1.55 -6.16
CA GLY A 275 7.00 1.65 -6.05
C GLY A 275 6.25 0.42 -6.57
N VAL A 276 6.86 -0.78 -6.49
CA VAL A 276 6.25 -2.04 -6.95
C VAL A 276 4.82 -2.28 -6.43
N PRO A 277 4.49 -2.01 -5.14
CA PRO A 277 3.11 -2.14 -4.68
C PRO A 277 2.14 -1.20 -5.39
N CYS A 278 2.56 0.04 -5.65
CA CYS A 278 1.74 1.07 -6.28
C CYS A 278 1.52 0.78 -7.77
N LYS A 279 2.55 0.25 -8.46
CA LYS A 279 2.51 -0.06 -9.91
C LYS A 279 1.35 -0.98 -10.27
N LYS A 280 0.99 -1.93 -9.40
CA LYS A 280 -0.09 -2.91 -9.64
C LYS A 280 -1.42 -2.25 -10.06
N CYS A 281 -1.68 -1.04 -9.58
CA CYS A 281 -2.89 -0.28 -9.92
C CYS A 281 -2.57 1.06 -10.63
N HIS A 282 -1.41 1.67 -10.34
CA HIS A 282 -1.00 2.97 -10.87
C HIS A 282 0.15 2.84 -11.89
N GLU A 283 0.01 1.94 -12.85
CA GLU A 283 1.07 1.62 -13.81
C GLU A 283 1.51 2.83 -14.65
N ASN A 284 0.55 3.59 -15.18
CA ASN A 284 0.85 4.77 -16.01
C ASN A 284 1.61 5.85 -15.23
N ILE A 285 1.24 6.08 -13.96
CA ILE A 285 1.92 7.01 -13.07
C ILE A 285 3.33 6.49 -12.73
N PHE A 286 3.46 5.20 -12.46
CA PHE A 286 4.76 4.58 -12.23
C PHE A 286 5.68 4.73 -13.43
N ASN A 287 5.18 4.52 -14.66
CA ASN A 287 5.96 4.67 -15.88
C ASN A 287 6.40 6.13 -16.10
N ALA A 288 5.53 7.10 -15.83
CA ALA A 288 5.90 8.51 -15.83
C ALA A 288 6.99 8.85 -14.80
N TYR A 289 6.82 8.39 -13.55
CA TYR A 289 7.81 8.57 -12.49
C TYR A 289 9.15 7.94 -12.86
N LYS A 290 9.14 6.74 -13.46
CA LYS A 290 10.33 6.01 -13.91
C LYS A 290 11.19 6.85 -14.86
N GLU A 291 10.54 7.63 -15.74
CA GLU A 291 11.20 8.49 -16.72
C GLU A 291 11.61 9.87 -16.17
N SER A 292 11.13 10.23 -14.98
CA SER A 292 11.53 11.46 -14.30
C SER A 292 13.00 11.44 -13.85
N VAL A 293 13.53 12.63 -13.53
CA VAL A 293 14.86 12.79 -12.93
C VAL A 293 15.04 11.94 -11.67
N HIS A 294 14.00 11.86 -10.82
CA HIS A 294 14.04 11.07 -9.58
C HIS A 294 14.00 9.57 -9.85
N GLY A 295 13.12 9.12 -10.75
CA GLY A 295 13.03 7.72 -11.15
C GLY A 295 14.33 7.21 -11.78
N LYS A 296 14.88 7.99 -12.71
CA LYS A 296 16.17 7.71 -13.35
C LYS A 296 17.33 7.66 -12.34
N ALA A 297 17.37 8.58 -11.38
CA ALA A 297 18.37 8.56 -10.32
C ALA A 297 18.23 7.31 -9.43
N LYS A 298 16.99 6.93 -9.07
CA LYS A 298 16.74 5.75 -8.24
C LYS A 298 17.13 4.45 -8.95
N ILE A 299 16.83 4.33 -10.25
CA ILE A 299 17.23 3.17 -11.08
C ILE A 299 18.75 3.04 -11.16
N LYS A 300 19.46 4.17 -11.21
CA LYS A 300 20.94 4.21 -11.17
C LYS A 300 21.53 3.90 -9.79
N GLY A 301 20.71 3.54 -8.80
CA GLY A 301 21.17 3.17 -7.46
C GLY A 301 21.41 4.36 -6.52
N VAL A 302 20.97 5.58 -6.86
CA VAL A 302 21.07 6.72 -5.94
C VAL A 302 20.10 6.53 -4.77
N GLU A 303 20.63 6.16 -3.60
CA GLU A 303 19.80 5.82 -2.43
C GLU A 303 18.88 6.97 -2.00
N LYS A 304 19.39 8.20 -2.03
CA LYS A 304 18.68 9.43 -1.66
C LYS A 304 17.59 9.85 -2.64
N ALA A 305 17.53 9.26 -3.83
CA ALA A 305 16.45 9.54 -4.77
C ALA A 305 15.11 9.09 -4.13
N PRO A 306 14.07 9.93 -4.17
CA PRO A 306 12.80 9.62 -3.52
C PRO A 306 12.13 8.43 -4.20
N ILE A 307 11.13 7.85 -3.54
CA ILE A 307 10.19 6.88 -4.13
C ILE A 307 8.76 7.39 -3.91
N CYS A 308 7.75 6.68 -4.40
CA CYS A 308 6.34 7.08 -4.25
C CYS A 308 5.99 7.46 -2.81
N SER A 309 6.40 6.64 -1.83
CA SER A 309 6.12 6.87 -0.41
C SER A 309 6.91 8.02 0.22
N SER A 310 8.00 8.48 -0.41
CA SER A 310 8.74 9.67 0.03
C SER A 310 7.91 10.94 -0.14
N CYS A 311 7.04 10.97 -1.17
CA CYS A 311 6.15 12.10 -1.47
C CYS A 311 4.74 11.90 -0.91
N HIS A 312 4.17 10.70 -1.07
CA HIS A 312 2.77 10.42 -0.75
C HIS A 312 2.53 9.80 0.63
N LYS A 313 3.57 9.29 1.31
CA LYS A 313 3.52 8.45 2.52
C LYS A 313 2.75 7.13 2.33
N ALA A 314 3.36 5.98 2.63
CA ALA A 314 2.78 4.67 2.31
C ALA A 314 1.50 4.30 3.10
N HIS A 315 1.42 4.64 4.38
CA HIS A 315 0.26 4.33 5.25
C HIS A 315 -0.66 5.53 5.50
N ASP A 316 -0.34 6.70 4.95
CA ASP A 316 -1.10 7.96 5.11
C ASP A 316 -1.25 8.59 3.71
N VAL A 317 -1.61 7.76 2.73
CA VAL A 317 -1.78 8.19 1.34
C VAL A 317 -2.99 9.10 1.28
N LYS A 318 -2.75 10.39 1.06
CA LYS A 318 -3.80 11.40 0.87
C LYS A 318 -3.83 11.86 -0.57
N VAL A 319 -4.94 12.46 -0.98
CA VAL A 319 -5.00 13.22 -2.23
C VAL A 319 -4.03 14.40 -2.10
N THR A 320 -3.05 14.47 -3.00
CA THR A 320 -2.04 15.53 -2.99
C THR A 320 -2.36 16.65 -3.97
N ALA A 321 -3.26 16.40 -4.93
CA ALA A 321 -3.74 17.40 -5.86
C ALA A 321 -4.24 18.61 -5.07
N MET A 322 -3.78 19.80 -5.44
CA MET A 322 -4.24 21.04 -4.83
C MET A 322 -3.95 21.17 -3.32
N THR A 323 -2.94 20.48 -2.79
CA THR A 323 -2.55 20.56 -1.37
C THR A 323 -1.15 21.16 -1.16
N GLU A 324 -0.92 21.73 0.02
CA GLU A 324 0.41 22.19 0.46
C GLU A 324 1.34 21.03 0.88
N GLN A 325 0.78 19.82 1.08
CA GLN A 325 1.55 18.63 1.44
C GLN A 325 2.64 18.33 0.41
N MET A 326 2.35 18.50 -0.88
CA MET A 326 3.31 18.21 -1.93
C MET A 326 4.48 19.21 -1.95
N LYS A 327 4.22 20.50 -1.67
CA LYS A 327 5.29 21.49 -1.49
C LYS A 327 6.21 21.09 -0.34
N GLY A 328 5.65 20.69 0.80
CA GLY A 328 6.40 20.20 1.96
C GLY A 328 7.25 18.96 1.64
N ALA A 329 6.74 18.03 0.84
CA ALA A 329 7.49 16.86 0.40
C ALA A 329 8.71 17.23 -0.46
N CYS A 330 8.57 18.18 -1.38
CA CYS A 330 9.70 18.69 -2.17
C CYS A 330 10.77 19.32 -1.25
N LEU A 331 10.34 20.23 -0.37
CA LEU A 331 11.25 20.99 0.52
C LEU A 331 11.91 20.13 1.60
N GLY A 332 11.33 18.95 1.92
CA GLY A 332 11.95 17.99 2.84
C GLY A 332 13.36 17.55 2.39
N CYS A 333 13.56 17.40 1.07
CA CYS A 333 14.86 17.11 0.47
C CYS A 333 15.52 18.36 -0.13
N HIS A 334 14.75 19.24 -0.78
CA HIS A 334 15.24 20.47 -1.41
C HIS A 334 15.13 21.68 -0.48
N LYS A 335 15.76 21.60 0.68
CA LYS A 335 15.64 22.61 1.75
C LYS A 335 16.05 24.03 1.32
N GLU A 336 17.02 24.13 0.43
CA GLU A 336 17.55 25.40 -0.09
C GLU A 336 16.83 25.91 -1.34
N ALA A 337 15.79 25.20 -1.81
CA ALA A 337 15.11 25.57 -3.05
C ALA A 337 14.60 27.01 -3.01
N GLU A 338 13.93 27.43 -1.95
CA GLU A 338 13.41 28.80 -1.85
C GLU A 338 14.52 29.84 -1.98
N SER A 339 15.67 29.63 -1.32
CA SER A 339 16.81 30.55 -1.38
C SER A 339 17.41 30.62 -2.78
N LEU A 340 17.65 29.47 -3.41
CA LEU A 340 18.19 29.40 -4.77
C LEU A 340 17.24 29.99 -5.82
N HIS A 341 15.93 29.97 -5.57
CA HIS A 341 14.96 30.58 -6.47
C HIS A 341 14.87 32.09 -6.30
N LYS A 342 15.34 32.70 -5.19
CA LYS A 342 15.40 34.17 -5.04
C LYS A 342 16.33 34.82 -6.06
N GLU A 343 17.42 34.15 -6.41
CA GLU A 343 18.37 34.64 -7.42
C GLU A 343 17.73 34.73 -8.81
N TRP A 344 16.87 33.76 -9.15
CA TRP A 344 16.22 33.68 -10.45
C TRP A 344 14.90 34.45 -10.51
N LEU A 345 14.06 34.36 -9.47
CA LEU A 345 12.79 35.07 -9.33
C LEU A 345 13.00 36.49 -8.77
N TRP A 346 13.94 37.21 -9.36
CA TRP A 346 14.27 38.58 -9.04
C TRP A 346 13.33 39.54 -9.78
N SER A 347 12.71 40.48 -9.07
CA SER A 347 11.99 41.62 -9.65
C SER A 347 12.90 42.85 -9.71
N ALA A 348 13.37 43.23 -10.89
CA ALA A 348 13.99 44.53 -11.05
C ALA A 348 12.92 45.64 -10.98
N PRO A 349 13.16 46.79 -10.35
CA PRO A 349 14.39 47.24 -9.67
C PRO A 349 14.43 46.95 -8.15
N PHE A 350 13.39 46.35 -7.56
CA PHE A 350 13.29 46.12 -6.12
C PHE A 350 13.28 44.63 -5.77
N ALA A 351 14.31 44.17 -5.05
CA ALA A 351 14.34 42.83 -4.48
C ALA A 351 13.29 42.70 -3.37
N LEU A 352 12.11 42.16 -3.68
CA LEU A 352 11.14 41.78 -2.66
C LEU A 352 11.55 40.41 -2.10
N PRO A 353 12.01 40.30 -0.84
CA PRO A 353 12.50 39.04 -0.28
C PRO A 353 11.43 37.94 -0.26
N THR A 354 10.16 38.34 -0.32
CA THR A 354 8.96 37.48 -0.27
C THR A 354 8.47 37.03 -1.64
N LEU A 355 9.00 37.56 -2.75
CA LEU A 355 8.49 37.26 -4.09
C LEU A 355 8.65 35.79 -4.48
N ALA A 356 9.85 35.24 -4.29
CA ALA A 356 10.12 33.82 -4.57
C ALA A 356 9.23 32.91 -3.71
N LYS A 357 9.01 33.27 -2.44
CA LYS A 357 8.12 32.54 -1.54
C LYS A 357 6.68 32.57 -2.06
N LEU A 358 6.16 33.75 -2.41
CA LEU A 358 4.81 33.90 -2.96
C LEU A 358 4.65 33.10 -4.27
N HIS A 359 5.64 33.16 -5.16
CA HIS A 359 5.64 32.39 -6.40
C HIS A 359 5.55 30.89 -6.12
N LEU A 360 6.38 30.37 -5.21
CA LEU A 360 6.35 28.96 -4.80
C LEU A 360 5.13 28.58 -3.92
N ASP A 361 4.39 29.54 -3.37
CA ASP A 361 3.10 29.31 -2.70
C ASP A 361 1.96 29.21 -3.74
N THR A 362 2.06 29.94 -4.86
CA THR A 362 1.04 30.00 -5.92
C THR A 362 1.28 29.06 -7.11
N ILE A 363 2.51 28.60 -7.33
CA ILE A 363 2.87 27.75 -8.47
C ILE A 363 3.45 26.44 -7.95
N ALA A 364 2.82 25.33 -8.32
CA ALA A 364 3.30 24.01 -7.95
C ALA A 364 4.66 23.73 -8.60
N CYS A 365 5.56 23.06 -7.89
CA CYS A 365 6.89 22.72 -8.42
C CYS A 365 6.81 21.98 -9.76
N ALA A 366 5.85 21.06 -9.90
CA ALA A 366 5.63 20.29 -11.13
C ALA A 366 5.22 21.18 -12.32
N ALA A 367 4.55 22.31 -12.09
CA ALA A 367 4.19 23.23 -13.17
C ALA A 367 5.44 23.77 -13.88
N CYS A 368 6.52 24.06 -13.16
CA CYS A 368 7.79 24.49 -13.77
C CYS A 368 8.68 23.31 -14.18
N HIS A 369 8.69 22.25 -13.38
CA HIS A 369 9.58 21.10 -13.54
C HIS A 369 9.04 20.00 -14.45
N SER A 370 7.86 20.14 -15.05
CA SER A 370 7.35 19.27 -16.11
C SER A 370 7.09 20.09 -17.38
N PRO A 371 8.12 20.36 -18.20
CA PRO A 371 8.07 21.39 -19.24
C PRO A 371 7.02 21.12 -20.31
N VAL A 372 6.81 19.86 -20.69
CA VAL A 372 5.84 19.43 -21.71
C VAL A 372 4.41 19.34 -21.19
N ALA A 373 4.19 19.52 -19.88
CA ALA A 373 2.88 19.34 -19.27
C ALA A 373 1.92 20.49 -19.60
N ALA A 374 0.64 20.17 -19.75
CA ALA A 374 -0.40 21.18 -19.78
C ALA A 374 -0.60 21.77 -18.36
N ARG A 375 -0.90 23.07 -18.28
CA ARG A 375 -1.05 23.81 -17.01
C ARG A 375 -2.42 24.46 -16.93
N GLY A 376 -2.95 24.56 -15.74
CA GLY A 376 -4.20 25.26 -15.47
C GLY A 376 -4.07 26.16 -14.25
N ILE A 377 -4.92 27.19 -14.20
CA ILE A 377 -5.11 28.00 -13.00
C ILE A 377 -6.34 27.47 -12.26
N TYR A 378 -6.15 27.16 -10.99
CA TYR A 378 -7.19 26.61 -10.16
C TYR A 378 -7.49 27.57 -9.00
N LEU A 379 -8.73 28.03 -8.93
CA LEU A 379 -9.25 28.93 -7.91
C LEU A 379 -9.85 28.09 -6.79
N ARG A 380 -9.09 27.88 -5.72
CA ARG A 380 -9.53 27.09 -4.56
C ARG A 380 -10.28 27.96 -3.59
N LEU A 381 -11.37 27.45 -3.02
CA LEU A 381 -12.00 28.09 -1.87
C LEU A 381 -11.15 27.87 -0.61
N TYR A 382 -10.92 28.94 0.13
CA TYR A 382 -10.08 28.94 1.32
C TYR A 382 -10.71 29.76 2.42
N ASP A 383 -10.72 29.25 3.64
CA ASP A 383 -11.14 30.03 4.80
C ASP A 383 -9.94 30.78 5.38
N LYS A 384 -10.01 32.11 5.31
CA LYS A 384 -8.97 33.01 5.80
C LYS A 384 -8.78 32.90 7.32
N ASN A 385 -9.83 32.53 8.06
CA ASN A 385 -9.76 32.43 9.53
C ASN A 385 -8.93 31.22 9.97
N THR A 386 -9.14 30.07 9.32
CA THR A 386 -8.47 28.81 9.69
C THR A 386 -7.21 28.54 8.89
N GLY A 387 -7.02 29.21 7.75
CA GLY A 387 -5.92 28.92 6.84
C GLY A 387 -6.03 27.52 6.23
N LYS A 388 -7.25 27.07 5.90
CA LYS A 388 -7.52 25.74 5.35
C LYS A 388 -8.45 25.83 4.13
N PRO A 389 -8.39 24.85 3.21
CA PRO A 389 -9.37 24.73 2.14
C PRO A 389 -10.79 24.68 2.71
N PHE A 390 -11.70 25.43 2.11
CA PHE A 390 -13.11 25.40 2.45
C PHE A 390 -13.78 24.24 1.71
N THR A 391 -14.31 23.25 2.44
CA THR A 391 -14.75 21.96 1.88
C THR A 391 -16.20 21.97 1.42
N ASP A 392 -16.56 20.97 0.62
CA ASP A 392 -17.92 20.68 0.18
C ASP A 392 -18.92 20.54 1.35
N GLU A 393 -18.55 19.85 2.43
CA GLU A 393 -19.35 19.73 3.66
C GLU A 393 -19.65 21.09 4.30
N GLN A 394 -18.66 22.00 4.32
CA GLN A 394 -18.84 23.35 4.86
C GLN A 394 -19.76 24.18 3.98
N ILE A 395 -19.65 24.07 2.65
CA ILE A 395 -20.56 24.70 1.69
C ILE A 395 -21.98 24.20 1.91
N LYS A 396 -22.17 22.88 2.01
CA LYS A 396 -23.48 22.25 2.26
C LYS A 396 -24.08 22.71 3.58
N LYS A 397 -23.30 22.74 4.65
CA LYS A 397 -23.75 23.23 5.97
C LYS A 397 -24.17 24.70 5.93
N LEU A 398 -23.43 25.53 5.21
CA LEU A 398 -23.66 26.97 5.13
C LEU A 398 -24.89 27.34 4.30
N LEU A 399 -25.01 26.70 3.12
CA LEU A 399 -25.99 27.04 2.10
C LEU A 399 -27.22 26.13 2.08
N GLY A 400 -27.17 24.96 2.73
CA GLY A 400 -28.26 23.99 2.75
C GLY A 400 -28.53 23.31 1.40
N THR A 401 -27.57 23.34 0.49
CA THR A 401 -27.66 22.77 -0.87
C THR A 401 -26.44 21.92 -1.15
N GLU A 402 -26.57 20.92 -2.03
CA GLU A 402 -25.41 20.15 -2.48
C GLU A 402 -24.42 21.07 -3.22
N PRO A 403 -23.09 20.96 -2.99
CA PRO A 403 -22.10 21.84 -3.59
C PRO A 403 -22.07 21.77 -5.13
N ASP A 404 -22.25 20.58 -5.69
CA ASP A 404 -22.30 20.39 -7.15
C ASP A 404 -23.55 21.07 -7.75
N GLU A 405 -24.69 21.05 -7.05
CA GLU A 405 -25.91 21.75 -7.45
C GLU A 405 -25.75 23.27 -7.32
N PHE A 406 -25.12 23.72 -6.23
CA PHE A 406 -24.80 25.12 -6.02
C PHE A 406 -23.94 25.67 -7.16
N MET A 407 -22.86 24.98 -7.52
CA MET A 407 -21.97 25.43 -8.58
C MET A 407 -22.66 25.43 -9.95
N LYS A 408 -23.48 24.42 -10.26
CA LYS A 408 -24.30 24.41 -11.49
C LYS A 408 -25.30 25.54 -11.55
N ARG A 409 -25.93 25.89 -10.43
CA ARG A 409 -26.84 27.05 -10.36
C ARG A 409 -26.09 28.36 -10.59
N MET A 410 -24.84 28.43 -10.13
CA MET A 410 -24.01 29.62 -10.26
C MET A 410 -23.45 29.81 -11.67
N ASP A 411 -23.19 28.74 -12.42
CA ASP A 411 -22.88 28.75 -13.86
C ASP A 411 -24.20 28.56 -14.65
N SER A 412 -25.06 29.58 -14.61
CA SER A 412 -26.43 29.48 -15.13
C SER A 412 -26.48 29.26 -16.65
N TYR A 413 -25.44 29.68 -17.36
CA TYR A 413 -25.32 29.57 -18.82
C TYR A 413 -24.57 28.31 -19.27
N GLY A 414 -23.87 27.62 -18.37
CA GLY A 414 -23.10 26.42 -18.66
C GLY A 414 -21.89 26.66 -19.57
N ASP A 415 -21.45 27.92 -19.70
CA ASP A 415 -20.31 28.34 -20.50
C ASP A 415 -19.06 28.62 -19.65
N GLY A 416 -19.12 28.26 -18.37
CA GLY A 416 -18.08 28.41 -17.38
C GLY A 416 -18.20 29.71 -16.60
N ILE A 417 -17.83 29.63 -15.33
CA ILE A 417 -18.00 30.69 -14.34
C ILE A 417 -17.31 31.98 -14.81
N ASP A 418 -18.10 33.04 -15.00
CA ASP A 418 -17.62 34.37 -15.35
C ASP A 418 -17.30 35.23 -14.13
N SER A 419 -16.84 36.46 -14.38
CA SER A 419 -16.42 37.37 -13.31
C SER A 419 -17.55 37.79 -12.37
N SER A 420 -18.77 37.90 -12.89
CA SER A 420 -19.96 38.27 -12.14
C SER A 420 -20.48 37.09 -11.31
N GLU A 421 -20.52 35.90 -11.90
CA GLU A 421 -20.90 34.66 -11.23
C GLU A 421 -19.92 34.31 -10.10
N LEU A 422 -18.62 34.50 -10.33
CA LEU A 422 -17.59 34.31 -9.30
C LEU A 422 -17.79 35.25 -8.10
N TRP A 423 -18.16 36.51 -8.36
CA TRP A 423 -18.49 37.48 -7.32
C TRP A 423 -19.75 37.09 -6.55
N GLU A 424 -20.78 36.58 -7.23
CA GLU A 424 -21.99 36.07 -6.56
C GLU A 424 -21.70 34.84 -5.70
N ILE A 425 -20.84 33.91 -6.15
CA ILE A 425 -20.37 32.78 -5.33
C ILE A 425 -19.72 33.33 -4.05
N PHE A 426 -18.76 34.24 -4.19
CA PHE A 426 -18.07 34.86 -3.06
C PHE A 426 -19.05 35.53 -2.09
N LYS A 427 -20.00 36.33 -2.60
CA LYS A 427 -21.00 36.99 -1.78
C LYS A 427 -21.87 36.00 -1.04
N GLN A 428 -22.40 34.97 -1.70
CA GLN A 428 -23.28 33.99 -1.04
C GLN A 428 -22.55 33.22 0.07
N LEU A 429 -21.30 32.84 -0.15
CA LEU A 429 -20.47 32.17 0.85
C LEU A 429 -20.12 33.09 2.04
N ASN A 430 -20.12 34.41 1.86
CA ASN A 430 -19.83 35.37 2.93
C ASN A 430 -21.06 36.13 3.46
N LYS A 431 -22.28 35.84 2.95
CA LYS A 431 -23.52 36.58 3.28
C LYS A 431 -24.00 36.35 4.72
N LYS A 432 -23.77 35.15 5.26
CA LYS A 432 -24.11 34.79 6.64
C LYS A 432 -22.92 35.08 7.56
N GLY A 433 -22.75 36.35 7.89
CA GLY A 433 -21.61 36.83 8.67
C GLY A 433 -21.45 36.11 10.01
N ALA A 434 -20.31 35.44 10.20
CA ALA A 434 -19.48 35.43 11.43
C ALA A 434 -18.52 34.22 11.50
N GLU A 435 -18.83 33.08 10.87
CA GLU A 435 -18.05 31.84 11.11
C GLU A 435 -16.89 31.59 10.12
N ALA A 436 -17.01 31.97 8.85
CA ALA A 436 -15.99 31.71 7.83
C ALA A 436 -15.73 32.94 6.95
N SER A 437 -14.47 33.23 6.64
CA SER A 437 -14.05 34.29 5.71
C SER A 437 -13.53 33.64 4.44
N VAL A 438 -14.44 33.30 3.52
CA VAL A 438 -14.12 32.52 2.34
C VAL A 438 -13.54 33.40 1.25
N VAL A 439 -12.34 33.07 0.76
CA VAL A 439 -11.65 33.72 -0.36
C VAL A 439 -11.24 32.69 -1.41
N PHE A 440 -10.93 33.16 -2.62
CA PHE A 440 -10.36 32.31 -3.66
C PHE A 440 -8.83 32.44 -3.64
N GLN A 441 -8.15 31.31 -3.57
CA GLN A 441 -6.71 31.22 -3.72
C GLN A 441 -6.38 30.59 -5.07
N GLY A 442 -5.83 31.39 -5.98
CA GLY A 442 -5.35 30.93 -7.28
C GLY A 442 -4.05 30.13 -7.15
N ARG A 443 -4.01 28.96 -7.78
CA ARG A 443 -2.81 28.13 -7.87
C ARG A 443 -2.62 27.63 -9.30
N MET A 444 -1.41 27.77 -9.84
CA MET A 444 -1.02 27.12 -11.09
C MET A 444 -0.53 25.71 -10.79
N ASP A 445 -1.09 24.73 -11.49
CA ASP A 445 -0.69 23.33 -11.37
C ASP A 445 -0.75 22.62 -12.73
N VAL A 446 -0.20 21.42 -12.79
CA VAL A 446 -0.27 20.55 -13.97
C VAL A 446 -1.70 20.01 -14.11
N GLN A 447 -2.22 19.96 -15.34
CA GLN A 447 -3.59 19.50 -15.59
C GLN A 447 -3.78 17.99 -15.45
N LYS A 448 -2.75 17.21 -15.79
CA LYS A 448 -2.82 15.75 -15.82
C LYS A 448 -1.90 15.13 -14.78
N ASP A 449 -2.46 14.22 -13.98
CA ASP A 449 -1.74 13.52 -12.91
C ASP A 449 -0.49 12.78 -13.42
N ILE A 450 -0.53 12.19 -14.62
CA ILE A 450 0.64 11.48 -15.17
C ILE A 450 1.80 12.44 -15.42
N GLU A 451 1.53 13.61 -16.00
CA GLU A 451 2.53 14.61 -16.36
C GLU A 451 3.16 15.27 -15.11
N SER A 452 2.43 15.33 -13.99
CA SER A 452 2.97 15.84 -12.72
C SER A 452 4.07 14.92 -12.13
N HIS A 453 4.14 13.67 -12.59
CA HIS A 453 5.15 12.69 -12.17
C HIS A 453 6.34 12.62 -13.13
N GLN A 454 6.31 13.33 -14.27
CA GLN A 454 7.39 13.38 -15.27
C GLN A 454 8.34 14.57 -15.03
N LEU A 455 8.87 14.67 -13.80
CA LEU A 455 9.76 15.79 -13.44
C LEU A 455 11.08 15.74 -14.22
N ALA A 456 11.44 16.84 -14.86
CA ALA A 456 12.64 17.04 -15.65
C ALA A 456 13.80 17.62 -14.82
N LEU A 457 15.00 17.66 -15.42
CA LEU A 457 16.17 18.28 -14.80
C LEU A 457 15.99 19.80 -14.67
N LYS A 458 16.70 20.43 -13.72
CA LYS A 458 16.68 21.90 -13.52
C LYS A 458 16.94 22.69 -14.83
N LYS A 459 17.81 22.17 -15.70
CA LYS A 459 18.16 22.81 -16.98
C LYS A 459 17.02 22.79 -18.01
N GLU A 460 16.07 21.87 -17.86
CA GLU A 460 14.91 21.68 -18.75
C GLU A 460 13.63 22.30 -18.17
N ALA A 461 13.68 22.83 -16.94
CA ALA A 461 12.54 23.49 -16.31
C ALA A 461 12.13 24.75 -17.09
N VAL A 462 10.84 25.09 -17.06
CA VAL A 462 10.33 26.34 -17.64
C VAL A 462 10.86 27.51 -16.82
N ARG A 463 11.78 28.29 -17.41
CA ARG A 463 12.48 29.40 -16.74
C ARG A 463 12.28 30.77 -17.39
N GLU A 464 11.59 30.81 -18.51
CA GLU A 464 11.34 32.04 -19.26
C GLU A 464 10.12 32.75 -18.66
N CYS A 465 10.34 33.89 -17.98
CA CYS A 465 9.28 34.66 -17.33
C CYS A 465 8.15 35.01 -18.30
N ALA A 466 8.47 35.29 -19.57
CA ALA A 466 7.53 35.63 -20.62
C ALA A 466 6.51 34.50 -20.90
N ARG A 467 6.88 33.23 -20.73
CA ARG A 467 5.95 32.10 -20.95
C ARG A 467 4.80 32.10 -19.95
N CYS A 468 4.96 32.72 -18.78
CA CYS A 468 3.90 32.84 -17.77
C CYS A 468 3.32 34.26 -17.69
N HIS A 469 4.16 35.29 -17.76
CA HIS A 469 3.71 36.68 -17.53
C HIS A 469 3.29 37.43 -18.80
N SER A 470 3.40 36.80 -19.98
CA SER A 470 2.78 37.32 -21.20
C SER A 470 1.25 37.36 -21.05
N ALA A 471 0.63 38.40 -21.62
CA ALA A 471 -0.82 38.52 -21.73
C ALA A 471 -1.45 37.36 -22.53
N GLU A 472 -0.69 36.78 -23.46
CA GLU A 472 -1.12 35.68 -24.34
C GLU A 472 -0.65 34.30 -23.86
N SER A 473 -0.11 34.21 -22.64
CA SER A 473 0.39 32.96 -22.08
C SER A 473 -0.67 31.85 -22.14
N GLU A 474 -0.31 30.73 -22.79
CA GLU A 474 -1.17 29.55 -22.90
C GLU A 474 -1.54 28.94 -21.53
N PHE A 475 -0.73 29.19 -20.49
CA PHE A 475 -0.90 28.59 -19.16
C PHE A 475 -2.06 29.17 -18.36
N PHE A 476 -2.68 30.24 -18.84
CA PHE A 476 -3.79 30.91 -18.17
C PHE A 476 -5.11 30.78 -18.94
N LYS A 477 -5.12 30.00 -20.02
CA LYS A 477 -6.32 29.74 -20.82
C LYS A 477 -7.28 28.77 -20.12
N ASP A 478 -6.75 27.76 -19.44
CA ASP A 478 -7.54 26.80 -18.66
C ASP A 478 -7.66 27.28 -17.21
N VAL A 479 -8.82 27.84 -16.85
CA VAL A 479 -9.12 28.32 -15.51
C VAL A 479 -10.27 27.49 -14.94
N LYS A 480 -10.13 27.04 -13.70
CA LYS A 480 -11.12 26.22 -13.00
C LYS A 480 -11.34 26.72 -11.59
N VAL A 481 -12.57 26.68 -11.10
CA VAL A 481 -12.86 26.74 -9.67
C VAL A 481 -12.77 25.32 -9.11
N ALA A 482 -12.06 25.17 -7.99
CA ALA A 482 -11.84 23.89 -7.33
C ALA A 482 -12.50 23.86 -5.95
N ILE A 483 -13.37 22.89 -5.73
CA ILE A 483 -13.95 22.56 -4.42
C ILE A 483 -13.34 21.27 -3.92
N ILE A 484 -12.80 21.28 -2.70
CA ILE A 484 -12.23 20.07 -2.10
C ILE A 484 -13.35 19.29 -1.42
N LYS A 485 -13.53 18.03 -1.83
CA LYS A 485 -14.49 17.12 -1.22
C LYS A 485 -14.03 16.66 0.16
N ALA A 486 -14.95 16.15 0.98
CA ALA A 486 -14.63 15.60 2.30
C ALA A 486 -13.57 14.48 2.26
N ASP A 487 -13.55 13.70 1.17
CA ASP A 487 -12.53 12.67 0.94
C ASP A 487 -11.18 13.21 0.44
N GLY A 488 -11.05 14.54 0.29
CA GLY A 488 -9.87 15.25 -0.16
C GLY A 488 -9.75 15.40 -1.68
N ARG A 489 -10.62 14.78 -2.48
CA ARG A 489 -10.56 14.92 -3.95
C ARG A 489 -11.09 16.27 -4.40
N PRO A 490 -10.44 16.95 -5.35
CA PRO A 490 -11.00 18.16 -5.93
C PRO A 490 -12.14 17.85 -6.91
N ALA A 491 -13.20 18.64 -6.86
CA ALA A 491 -14.16 18.83 -7.94
C ALA A 491 -13.80 20.10 -8.70
N PHE A 492 -13.74 20.02 -10.03
CA PHE A 492 -13.37 21.14 -10.89
C PHE A 492 -14.56 21.64 -11.68
N TYR A 493 -14.70 22.97 -11.74
CA TYR A 493 -15.71 23.69 -12.49
C TYR A 493 -15.01 24.66 -13.42
N SER A 494 -15.36 24.67 -14.71
CA SER A 494 -14.73 25.58 -15.68
C SER A 494 -15.01 27.04 -15.30
N ALA A 495 -14.04 27.91 -15.53
CA ALA A 495 -14.16 29.35 -15.36
C ALA A 495 -13.55 30.07 -16.57
N LYS A 496 -14.11 31.21 -16.94
CA LYS A 496 -13.61 32.02 -18.06
C LYS A 496 -12.28 32.67 -17.70
N GLN A 497 -11.35 32.80 -18.64
CA GLN A 497 -10.03 33.39 -18.39
C GLN A 497 -10.08 34.81 -17.81
N GLU A 498 -11.11 35.59 -18.17
CA GLU A 498 -11.32 36.96 -17.70
C GLU A 498 -11.44 37.09 -16.17
N VAL A 499 -11.84 36.03 -15.46
CA VAL A 499 -11.97 36.05 -14.00
C VAL A 499 -10.65 36.40 -13.30
N LEU A 500 -9.52 36.13 -13.94
CA LEU A 500 -8.18 36.41 -13.41
C LEU A 500 -7.78 37.88 -13.48
N GLY A 501 -8.49 38.69 -14.27
CA GLY A 501 -8.17 40.09 -14.55
C GLY A 501 -9.35 41.04 -14.36
N SER A 502 -10.43 40.59 -13.73
CA SER A 502 -11.62 41.41 -13.49
C SER A 502 -11.55 42.15 -12.16
N LEU A 503 -12.04 43.39 -12.13
CA LEU A 503 -12.15 44.18 -10.90
C LEU A 503 -13.06 43.51 -9.86
N PHE A 504 -14.08 42.79 -10.30
CA PHE A 504 -14.98 42.03 -9.44
C PHE A 504 -14.28 40.87 -8.72
N SER A 505 -13.16 40.39 -9.28
CA SER A 505 -12.37 39.30 -8.71
C SER A 505 -11.21 39.78 -7.81
N VAL A 506 -10.89 41.08 -7.78
CA VAL A 506 -9.72 41.60 -7.03
C VAL A 506 -9.85 41.36 -5.52
N LEU A 507 -11.04 41.59 -4.98
CA LEU A 507 -11.32 41.38 -3.55
C LEU A 507 -11.30 39.90 -3.17
N SER A 508 -11.71 39.03 -4.11
CA SER A 508 -11.84 37.59 -3.88
C SER A 508 -10.55 36.81 -4.20
N LEU A 509 -9.67 37.33 -5.07
CA LEU A 509 -8.38 36.75 -5.52
C LEU A 509 -7.14 37.50 -5.01
N ASN A 510 -7.22 38.14 -3.84
CA ASN A 510 -6.19 39.07 -3.34
C ASN A 510 -4.73 38.52 -3.28
N GLN A 511 -4.52 37.19 -3.31
CA GLN A 511 -3.18 36.56 -3.32
C GLN A 511 -2.60 36.36 -4.73
N PHE A 512 -3.38 36.56 -5.79
CA PHE A 512 -2.96 36.36 -7.18
C PHE A 512 -2.54 37.67 -7.88
N TYR A 513 -2.66 38.81 -7.20
CA TYR A 513 -2.27 40.11 -7.72
C TYR A 513 -0.87 40.50 -7.22
N ALA A 514 0.04 40.79 -8.15
CA ALA A 514 1.33 41.41 -7.90
C ALA A 514 1.44 42.71 -8.69
N LEU A 515 1.90 43.78 -8.04
CA LEU A 515 2.19 45.07 -8.67
C LEU A 515 3.12 44.90 -9.88
N GLY A 516 2.73 45.46 -11.04
CA GLY A 516 3.44 45.28 -12.31
C GLY A 516 3.17 43.96 -13.05
N GLY A 517 2.30 43.10 -12.48
CA GLY A 517 1.77 41.91 -13.14
C GLY A 517 0.64 42.28 -14.09
N THR A 518 1.01 42.67 -15.32
CA THR A 518 0.32 42.86 -16.62
C THR A 518 -1.22 42.77 -16.81
N ARG A 519 -2.05 42.35 -15.86
CA ARG A 519 -3.44 41.94 -16.12
C ARG A 519 -4.52 42.89 -15.65
N LEU A 520 -4.23 43.80 -14.73
CA LEU A 520 -5.15 44.84 -14.26
C LEU A 520 -4.55 46.21 -14.50
N LYS A 521 -4.57 46.66 -15.76
CA LYS A 521 -4.05 47.99 -16.17
C LYS A 521 -4.62 49.12 -15.31
N LEU A 522 -5.86 49.00 -14.81
CA LEU A 522 -6.46 50.00 -13.94
C LEU A 522 -5.71 50.14 -12.60
N LEU A 523 -5.31 49.03 -11.97
CA LEU A 523 -4.57 49.10 -10.71
C LEU A 523 -3.16 49.66 -10.92
N ASP A 524 -2.53 49.35 -12.06
CA ASP A 524 -1.25 49.96 -12.43
C ASP A 524 -1.41 51.48 -12.63
N ILE A 525 -2.48 51.93 -13.30
CA ILE A 525 -2.80 53.35 -13.45
C ILE A 525 -3.07 54.01 -12.10
N LEU A 526 -3.88 53.40 -11.24
CA LEU A 526 -4.19 53.92 -9.90
C LEU A 526 -2.94 54.01 -9.03
N PHE A 527 -2.04 53.04 -9.12
CA PHE A 527 -0.74 53.09 -8.43
C PHE A 527 0.14 54.22 -8.96
N ILE A 528 0.25 54.37 -10.29
CA ILE A 528 0.99 55.48 -10.90
C ILE A 528 0.41 56.82 -10.44
N LEU A 529 -0.91 56.98 -10.42
CA LEU A 529 -1.59 58.18 -9.92
C LEU A 529 -1.32 58.42 -8.43
N ALA A 530 -1.33 57.37 -7.60
CA ALA A 530 -1.01 57.48 -6.18
C ALA A 530 0.44 57.89 -5.95
N VAL A 531 1.39 57.35 -6.71
CA VAL A 531 2.82 57.74 -6.66
C VAL A 531 3.00 59.19 -7.11
N LEU A 532 2.39 59.58 -8.23
CA LEU A 532 2.44 60.95 -8.74
C LEU A 532 1.80 61.95 -7.76
N GLY A 533 0.64 61.60 -7.18
CA GLY A 533 0.00 62.40 -6.15
C GLY A 533 0.86 62.50 -4.89
N GLY A 534 1.45 61.39 -4.43
CA GLY A 534 2.37 61.37 -3.30
C GLY A 534 3.61 62.24 -3.51
N LEU A 535 4.19 62.23 -4.72
CA LEU A 535 5.34 63.05 -5.10
C LEU A 535 4.98 64.53 -5.32
N SER A 536 3.74 64.83 -5.70
CA SER A 536 3.29 66.21 -5.94
C SER A 536 3.33 67.07 -4.67
N VAL A 537 3.10 66.48 -3.48
CA VAL A 537 3.09 67.22 -2.22
C VAL A 537 4.50 67.71 -1.82
N PRO A 538 5.55 66.87 -1.77
CA PRO A 538 6.92 67.31 -1.57
C PRO A 538 7.39 68.30 -2.63
N VAL A 539 7.10 68.04 -3.92
CA VAL A 539 7.51 68.92 -5.02
C VAL A 539 6.85 70.29 -4.89
N ALA A 540 5.53 70.35 -4.68
CA ALA A 540 4.82 71.61 -4.47
C ALA A 540 5.33 72.34 -3.21
N HIS A 541 5.61 71.61 -2.12
CA HIS A 541 6.17 72.20 -0.90
C HIS A 541 7.57 72.81 -1.14
N ILE A 542 8.46 72.09 -1.83
CA ILE A 542 9.80 72.57 -2.17
C ILE A 542 9.72 73.76 -3.13
N THR A 543 8.90 73.69 -4.17
CA THR A 543 8.72 74.77 -5.15
C THR A 543 8.14 76.01 -4.48
N ALA A 544 7.11 75.88 -3.63
CA ALA A 544 6.59 76.99 -2.83
C ALA A 544 7.64 77.55 -1.88
N ARG A 545 8.49 76.71 -1.28
CA ARG A 545 9.59 77.15 -0.40
C ARG A 545 10.63 77.95 -1.17
N ILE A 546 10.97 77.55 -2.41
CA ILE A 546 11.90 78.26 -3.31
C ILE A 546 11.31 79.59 -3.78
N LEU A 547 10.07 79.59 -4.28
CA LEU A 547 9.39 80.79 -4.78
C LEU A 547 9.14 81.84 -3.68
N THR A 548 9.00 81.40 -2.43
CA THR A 548 8.83 82.31 -1.29
C THR A 548 10.14 82.79 -0.66
N ILE A 549 11.32 82.37 -1.15
CA ILE A 549 12.63 82.85 -0.66
C ILE A 549 12.77 84.37 -0.72
N PRO A 550 12.44 85.07 -1.83
CA PRO A 550 12.59 86.53 -1.91
C PRO A 550 11.67 87.26 -0.92
N ILE A 551 10.43 86.79 -0.75
CA ILE A 551 9.45 87.38 0.18
C ILE A 551 9.89 87.14 1.63
N ARG A 552 10.42 85.96 1.95
CA ARG A 552 10.93 85.62 3.28
C ARG A 552 12.25 86.34 3.59
N SER A 553 13.10 86.59 2.60
CA SER A 553 14.32 87.38 2.78
C SER A 553 14.00 88.86 3.00
N LEU A 554 13.03 89.42 2.28
CA LEU A 554 12.53 90.79 2.48
C LEU A 554 11.90 91.00 3.87
N LYS A 555 11.14 90.00 4.37
CA LYS A 555 10.61 90.01 5.75
C LYS A 555 11.72 89.91 6.81
N LYS A 556 12.76 89.09 6.59
CA LYS A 556 13.89 88.96 7.53
C LYS A 556 14.80 90.19 7.56
N MET A 557 14.90 90.94 6.46
CA MET A 557 15.70 92.17 6.39
C MET A 557 14.96 93.42 6.88
N GLY A 558 13.75 93.29 7.45
CA GLY A 558 12.99 94.44 7.97
C GLY A 558 12.54 95.44 6.89
N LYS A 559 12.50 95.05 5.61
CA LYS A 559 12.22 95.95 4.47
C LYS A 559 10.94 95.63 3.70
N GLY A 560 10.01 94.87 4.29
CA GLY A 560 8.62 94.73 3.80
C GLY A 560 7.73 95.77 4.48
N GLY A 561 7.72 96.99 3.95
CA GLY A 561 7.36 98.23 4.65
C GLY A 561 5.89 98.46 5.02
N LYS A 562 5.64 99.62 5.64
CA LYS A 562 4.36 100.30 5.47
C LYS A 562 4.41 101.08 4.14
N ARG A 563 3.49 100.67 3.26
CA ARG A 563 3.09 101.17 1.93
C ARG A 563 4.01 100.82 0.77
#